data_AF-A0A953R3E3-F1
#
_entry.id   AF-A0A953R3E3-F1
#
_cell.length_a   1.000
_cell.length_b   1.000
_cell.length_c   1.000
_cell.angle_alpha   90.00
_cell.angle_beta   90.00
_cell.angle_gamma   90.00
#
_symmetry.space_group_name_H-M   'P 1'
#
loop_
_entity.id
_entity.type
_entity.pdbx_description
1 polymer ?
#
loop_
_entity_poly.entity_id
_entity_poly.type
_entity_poly.pdbx_seq_one_letter_code
_entity_poly.pdbx_strand_id
1 'polypeptide(L)'
;MNALDRKTIGIAVNVAEYLELDSLAQQAGLSIPQYVRTRCGLQVRQTSKPGTEERTVEEEDAWDRLVRLGLNPQDYFPPEV
;
A
#
# COMPACT_ATOMS: atom_id res chain seq x y z
N MET A 1 9.78 0.46 -14.65
CA MET A 1 8.74 0.59 -13.61
C MET A 1 9.47 0.55 -12.29
N ASN A 2 9.38 1.60 -11.50
CA ASN A 2 10.06 1.69 -10.21
C ASN A 2 9.16 1.11 -9.10
N ALA A 3 9.75 0.46 -8.09
CA ALA A 3 9.05 -0.15 -6.97
C ALA A 3 8.22 0.86 -6.15
N LEU A 4 8.60 2.13 -6.19
CA LEU A 4 7.94 3.24 -5.50
C LEU A 4 6.92 3.97 -6.39
N ASP A 5 6.77 3.58 -7.66
CA ASP A 5 5.77 4.17 -8.55
C ASP A 5 4.37 3.96 -7.96
N ARG A 6 3.68 5.06 -7.67
CA ARG A 6 2.32 5.00 -7.12
C ARG A 6 1.33 4.64 -8.22
N LYS A 7 0.61 3.55 -8.01
CA LYS A 7 -0.54 3.15 -8.83
C LYS A 7 -1.82 3.22 -8.01
N THR A 8 -2.87 3.73 -8.65
CA THR A 8 -4.21 3.77 -8.08
C THR A 8 -5.05 2.65 -8.71
N ILE A 9 -5.78 1.91 -7.88
CA ILE A 9 -6.77 0.93 -8.32
C ILE A 9 -8.14 1.51 -7.99
N GLY A 10 -8.98 1.67 -9.01
CA GLY A 10 -10.39 2.03 -8.84
C GLY A 10 -11.25 0.77 -8.76
N ILE A 11 -12.18 0.73 -7.81
CA ILE A 11 -13.15 -0.36 -7.67
C ILE A 11 -14.53 0.28 -7.59
N ALA A 12 -15.46 -0.18 -8.43
CA ALA A 12 -16.85 0.22 -8.34
C ALA A 12 -17.53 -0.61 -7.23
N VAL A 13 -18.22 0.08 -6.32
CA VAL A 13 -19.05 -0.52 -5.28
C VAL A 13 -20.42 0.12 -5.30
N ASN A 14 -21.45 -0.66 -4.98
CA ASN A 14 -22.79 -0.14 -4.75
C ASN A 14 -22.90 0.48 -3.34
N VAL A 15 -24.05 1.09 -3.05
CA VAL A 15 -24.28 1.80 -1.78
C VAL A 15 -24.22 0.87 -0.57
N ALA A 16 -24.78 -0.34 -0.68
CA ALA A 16 -24.79 -1.29 0.44
C ALA A 16 -23.37 -1.78 0.76
N GLU A 17 -22.58 -2.11 -0.28
CA GLU A 17 -21.18 -2.51 -0.16
C GLU A 17 -20.34 -1.38 0.46
N TYR A 18 -20.58 -0.13 0.06
CA TYR A 18 -19.89 1.02 0.63
C TYR A 18 -20.17 1.16 2.14
N LEU A 19 -21.43 1.05 2.56
CA LEU A 19 -21.81 1.17 3.98
C LEU A 19 -21.22 0.04 4.84
N GLU A 20 -21.19 -1.18 4.30
CA GLU A 20 -20.54 -2.31 4.95
C GLU A 20 -19.03 -2.05 5.12
N LEU A 21 -18.36 -1.63 4.05
CA LEU A 21 -16.93 -1.29 4.07
C LEU A 21 -16.61 -0.16 5.05
N ASP A 22 -17.44 0.89 5.10
CA ASP A 22 -17.27 2.00 6.03
C ASP A 22 -17.40 1.52 7.49
N SER A 23 -18.42 0.72 7.80
CA SER A 23 -18.61 0.16 9.15
C SER A 23 -17.43 -0.70 9.57
N LEU A 24 -16.96 -1.60 8.70
CA LEU A 24 -15.81 -2.47 8.99
C LEU A 24 -14.51 -1.68 9.16
N ALA A 25 -14.29 -0.65 8.33
CA ALA A 25 -13.12 0.21 8.43
C ALA A 25 -13.13 0.99 9.75
N GLN A 26 -14.28 1.55 10.14
CA GLN A 26 -14.44 2.26 11.43
C GLN A 26 -14.20 1.34 12.62
N GLN A 27 -14.73 0.11 12.61
CA GLN A 27 -14.48 -0.89 13.66
C GLN A 27 -12.98 -1.23 13.79
N ALA A 28 -12.25 -1.20 12.67
CA ALA A 28 -10.80 -1.40 12.65
C ALA A 28 -9.99 -0.12 12.97
N GLY A 29 -10.63 1.03 13.16
CA GLY A 29 -9.95 2.32 13.37
C GLY A 29 -9.16 2.81 12.14
N LEU A 30 -9.59 2.42 10.94
CA LEU A 30 -8.92 2.70 9.67
C LEU A 30 -9.84 3.46 8.72
N SER A 31 -9.26 4.13 7.72
CA SER A 31 -10.02 4.58 6.55
C SER A 31 -10.31 3.40 5.61
N ILE A 32 -11.37 3.49 4.79
CA ILE A 32 -11.74 2.42 3.84
C ILE A 32 -10.56 1.96 2.98
N PRO A 33 -9.74 2.83 2.35
CA PRO A 33 -8.60 2.38 1.56
C PRO A 33 -7.56 1.59 2.37
N GLN A 34 -7.32 1.99 3.63
CA GLN A 34 -6.37 1.29 4.51
C GLN A 34 -6.94 -0.05 4.97
N TYR A 35 -8.23 -0.09 5.28
CA TYR A 35 -8.92 -1.33 5.60
C TYR A 35 -8.79 -2.33 4.43
N VAL A 36 -9.14 -1.92 3.21
CA VAL A 36 -9.00 -2.75 2.00
C VAL A 36 -7.57 -3.24 1.80
N ARG A 37 -6.55 -2.39 2.00
CA ARG A 37 -5.13 -2.81 1.94
C ARG A 37 -4.84 -3.99 2.86
N THR A 38 -5.27 -3.91 4.13
CA THR A 38 -5.04 -5.00 5.09
C THR A 38 -5.74 -6.30 4.70
N ARG A 39 -6.93 -6.21 4.09
CA ARG A 39 -7.65 -7.39 3.54
C ARG A 39 -6.93 -8.01 2.35
N CYS A 40 -6.13 -7.24 1.61
CA CYS A 40 -5.24 -7.73 0.56
C CYS A 40 -3.87 -8.21 1.08
N GLY A 41 -3.67 -8.31 2.39
CA GLY A 41 -2.36 -8.67 2.99
C GLY A 41 -1.30 -7.57 2.86
N LEU A 42 -1.70 -6.35 2.51
CA LEU A 42 -0.82 -5.19 2.41
C LEU A 42 -0.79 -4.43 3.73
N GLN A 43 0.38 -3.90 4.09
CA GLN A 43 0.51 -3.06 5.26
C GLN A 43 -0.26 -1.73 5.09
N VAL A 44 -0.75 -1.22 6.22
CA VAL A 44 -1.30 0.13 6.32
C VAL A 44 -0.20 1.13 5.95
N ARG A 45 -0.51 2.08 5.08
CA ARG A 45 0.38 3.18 4.72
C ARG A 45 -0.13 4.46 5.32
N GLN A 46 0.69 5.13 6.13
CA GLN A 46 0.43 6.52 6.48
C GLN A 46 0.87 7.36 5.28
N THR A 47 -0.07 7.91 4.53
CA THR A 47 0.23 8.69 3.31
C THR A 47 0.39 10.19 3.61
N SER A 48 0.54 10.55 4.88
CA SER A 48 0.31 11.91 5.38
C SER A 48 1.47 12.85 5.10
N LYS A 49 2.70 12.36 4.84
CA LYS A 49 3.86 13.23 4.54
C LYS A 49 4.86 12.56 3.59
N PRO A 50 4.93 12.96 2.30
CA PRO A 50 6.08 12.60 1.47
C PRO A 50 7.32 13.34 2.00
N GLY A 51 8.28 12.61 2.61
CA GLY A 51 9.65 13.11 2.69
C GLY A 51 10.55 12.76 3.88
N THR A 52 10.11 12.13 4.98
CA THR A 52 10.96 12.22 6.20
C THR A 52 11.21 10.98 7.06
N GLU A 53 10.65 9.81 6.79
CA GLU A 53 11.02 8.53 7.48
C GLU A 53 10.20 7.38 6.88
N GLU A 54 8.94 7.67 6.57
CA GLU A 54 7.99 6.77 5.91
C GLU A 54 8.52 6.23 4.57
N ARG A 55 9.37 6.99 3.86
CA ARG A 55 9.93 6.56 2.58
C ARG A 55 10.94 5.42 2.73
N THR A 56 11.80 5.44 3.76
CA THR A 56 12.75 4.35 4.02
C THR A 56 12.00 3.08 4.38
N VAL A 57 10.95 3.19 5.20
CA VAL A 57 10.06 2.07 5.52
C VAL A 57 9.34 1.55 4.26
N GLU A 58 8.90 2.44 3.37
CA GLU A 58 8.30 2.04 2.09
C GLU A 58 9.30 1.35 1.15
N GLU A 59 10.57 1.79 1.14
CA GLU A 59 11.67 1.19 0.38
C GLU A 59 12.02 -0.20 0.91
N GLU A 60 12.16 -0.36 2.22
CA GLU A 60 12.38 -1.66 2.88
C GLU A 60 11.21 -2.64 2.65
N ASP A 61 9.96 -2.19 2.82
CA ASP A 61 8.77 -3.01 2.57
C ASP A 61 8.63 -3.40 1.09
N ALA A 62 8.98 -2.49 0.16
CA ALA A 62 8.99 -2.81 -1.26
C ALA A 62 10.08 -3.84 -1.60
N TRP A 63 11.27 -3.69 -1.00
CA TRP A 63 12.37 -4.65 -1.15
C TRP A 63 11.97 -6.06 -0.69
N ASP A 64 11.45 -6.18 0.54
CA ASP A 64 11.03 -7.45 1.13
C ASP A 64 9.94 -8.14 0.30
N ARG A 65 9.01 -7.37 -0.26
CA ARG A 65 7.97 -7.91 -1.15
C ARG A 65 8.55 -8.47 -2.43
N LEU A 66 9.48 -7.77 -3.08
CA LEU A 66 10.11 -8.24 -4.31
C LEU A 66 10.87 -9.55 -4.04
N VAL A 67 11.61 -9.63 -2.93
CA VAL A 67 12.31 -10.85 -2.50
C VAL A 67 11.32 -12.01 -2.28
N ARG A 68 10.21 -11.79 -1.56
CA ARG A 68 9.19 -12.81 -1.33
C ARG A 68 8.52 -13.32 -2.61
N LEU A 69 8.47 -12.49 -3.65
CA LEU A 69 7.95 -12.86 -4.97
C LEU A 69 8.99 -13.55 -5.86
N GLY A 70 10.23 -13.73 -5.39
CA GLY A 70 11.33 -14.29 -6.17
C GLY A 70 11.86 -13.36 -7.26
N LEU A 71 11.58 -12.06 -7.14
CA LEU A 71 12.06 -11.02 -8.06
C LEU A 71 13.37 -10.43 -7.54
N ASN A 72 14.24 -10.00 -8.46
CA ASN A 72 15.47 -9.29 -8.13
C ASN A 72 15.15 -7.82 -7.81
N PRO A 73 15.29 -7.34 -6.55
CA PRO A 73 14.86 -6.00 -6.18
C PRO A 73 15.58 -4.88 -6.95
N GLN A 74 16.87 -5.06 -7.26
CA GLN A 74 17.69 -4.08 -7.98
C GLN A 74 17.09 -3.67 -9.33
N ASP A 75 16.32 -4.54 -9.99
CA ASP A 75 15.69 -4.23 -11.28
C ASP A 75 14.54 -3.20 -11.15
N TYR A 76 14.10 -2.91 -9.93
CA TYR A 76 12.93 -2.07 -9.63
C TYR A 76 13.28 -0.81 -8.83
N PHE A 77 14.52 -0.64 -8.36
CA PHE A 77 14.97 0.60 -7.71
C PHE A 77 15.82 1.44 -8.68
N PRO A 78 15.95 2.76 -8.47
CA PRO A 78 16.89 3.55 -9.26
C PRO A 78 18.33 3.09 -8.98
N PRO A 79 19.25 3.16 -9.95
CA PRO A 79 20.65 2.86 -9.70
C PRO A 79 21.21 3.77 -8.59
N GLU A 80 22.00 3.19 -7.68
CA GLU A 80 22.73 3.96 -6.66
C GLU A 80 23.68 4.94 -7.37
N VAL A 81 23.65 6.21 -6.94
CA VAL A 81 24.43 7.31 -7.49
C VAL A 81 25.74 7.48 -6.73
#